data_AF-A0A7D9I694-F1
#
_entry.id   AF-A0A7D9I694-F1
#
_cell.length_a   1.000
_cell.length_b   1.000
_cell.length_c   1.000
_cell.angle_alpha   90.00
_cell.angle_beta   90.00
_cell.angle_gamma   90.00
#
_symmetry.space_group_name_H-M   'P 1'
#
loop_
_entity.id
_entity.type
_entity.pdbx_description
1 polymer ?
#
loop_
_entity_poly.entity_id
_entity_poly.type
_entity_poly.pdbx_seq_one_letter_code
_entity_poly.pdbx_strand_id
1 'polypeptide(L)'
;MSTHMHHANHDDGTSCQCVARSAAYSQNLDELDFTRGIWFAAINGEIEEVQKYLDKKSSPDVLDSSGYSALHYAARHGHLNVCKILLISGANPDSLTRAGKASPLHRAAYSGHSDIVKILAEHGAQLDLVDIDGQTALHK
;
A
#
# COMPACT_ATOMS: atom_id res chain seq x y z
N MET A 1 62.62 -3.67 -1.72
CA MET A 1 62.51 -2.25 -1.36
C MET A 1 61.07 -1.98 -0.99
N SER A 2 60.86 -1.70 0.29
CA SER A 2 59.59 -1.32 0.91
C SER A 2 59.15 0.06 0.43
N THR A 3 57.84 0.28 0.30
CA THR A 3 57.09 1.49 0.75
C THR A 3 55.63 1.36 0.28
N HIS A 4 54.70 1.06 1.19
CA HIS A 4 53.79 2.03 1.82
C HIS A 4 52.60 2.43 0.91
N MET A 5 51.40 1.90 1.23
CA MET A 5 50.35 2.56 2.05
C MET A 5 49.57 3.62 1.27
N HIS A 6 48.23 3.51 1.25
CA HIS A 6 47.26 4.46 1.85
C HIS A 6 45.84 4.04 1.40
N HIS A 7 45.01 3.59 2.35
CA HIS A 7 43.85 4.31 2.91
C HIS A 7 42.65 4.34 1.93
N ALA A 8 41.59 3.57 2.18
CA ALA A 8 40.53 3.79 3.17
C ALA A 8 39.34 4.56 2.57
N ASN A 9 38.20 3.87 2.57
CA ASN A 9 36.87 4.32 2.97
C ASN A 9 36.12 5.42 2.19
N HIS A 10 34.82 5.08 2.11
CA HIS A 10 33.65 5.92 2.37
C HIS A 10 32.96 6.57 1.18
N ASP A 11 31.67 6.23 1.14
CA ASP A 11 30.51 6.93 0.64
C ASP A 11 30.69 8.40 0.25
N ASP A 12 29.99 8.82 -0.80
CA ASP A 12 28.88 9.76 -0.65
C ASP A 12 28.32 10.12 -2.03
N GLY A 13 27.02 9.98 -2.25
CA GLY A 13 26.44 10.52 -3.48
C GLY A 13 25.05 10.04 -3.88
N THR A 14 24.10 10.01 -2.95
CA THR A 14 22.68 10.17 -3.28
C THR A 14 22.49 11.34 -4.25
N SER A 15 21.85 11.14 -5.40
CA SER A 15 20.87 12.10 -5.95
C SER A 15 20.18 11.58 -7.22
N CYS A 16 18.89 11.88 -7.30
CA CYS A 16 18.03 11.86 -8.49
C CYS A 16 17.34 10.54 -8.84
N GLN A 17 16.40 10.17 -7.97
CA GLN A 17 15.12 9.59 -8.38
C GLN A 17 14.41 10.54 -9.35
N CYS A 18 14.37 10.23 -10.65
CA CYS A 18 13.31 10.65 -11.56
C CYS A 18 13.50 10.05 -12.98
N VAL A 19 12.53 9.23 -13.39
CA VAL A 19 12.19 8.87 -14.78
C VAL A 19 13.09 7.88 -15.52
N ALA A 20 12.71 6.60 -15.48
CA ALA A 20 12.63 5.64 -16.59
C ALA A 20 12.25 4.29 -15.94
N ARG A 21 11.30 3.48 -16.42
CA ARG A 21 11.25 2.97 -17.79
C ARG A 21 9.96 2.15 -17.94
N SER A 22 9.05 2.63 -18.77
CA SER A 22 7.98 1.80 -19.33
C SER A 22 8.58 0.69 -20.20
N ALA A 23 7.93 -0.46 -20.22
CA ALA A 23 8.11 -1.57 -21.16
C ALA A 23 9.40 -2.43 -21.02
N ALA A 24 9.32 -3.43 -20.13
CA ALA A 24 9.87 -4.76 -20.39
C ALA A 24 9.09 -5.77 -19.54
N TYR A 25 8.06 -6.34 -20.15
CA TYR A 25 7.36 -7.53 -19.67
C TYR A 25 8.25 -8.75 -19.96
N SER A 26 8.34 -9.65 -18.98
CA SER A 26 9.00 -10.97 -19.01
C SER A 26 10.47 -11.01 -18.56
N GLN A 27 10.69 -11.84 -17.53
CA GLN A 27 11.94 -12.25 -16.88
C GLN A 27 12.41 -11.38 -15.71
N ASN A 28 11.82 -11.66 -14.54
CA ASN A 28 12.50 -11.84 -13.23
C ASN A 28 11.41 -11.95 -12.13
N LEU A 29 11.06 -13.18 -11.75
CA LEU A 29 9.94 -13.51 -10.85
C LEU A 29 10.30 -13.44 -9.36
N ASP A 30 11.55 -13.22 -8.99
CA ASP A 30 11.99 -13.40 -7.59
C ASP A 30 12.23 -12.09 -6.79
N GLU A 31 12.32 -10.92 -7.45
CA GLU A 31 12.44 -9.61 -6.78
C GLU A 31 11.19 -8.72 -6.88
N LEU A 32 10.20 -9.12 -7.69
CA LEU A 32 8.93 -8.40 -7.90
C LEU A 32 7.78 -8.90 -7.01
N ASP A 33 8.01 -9.90 -6.16
CA ASP A 33 6.96 -10.66 -5.47
C ASP A 33 6.68 -10.18 -4.04
N PHE A 34 7.68 -9.57 -3.38
CA PHE A 34 7.54 -9.21 -1.96
C PHE A 34 6.48 -8.12 -1.73
N THR A 35 6.50 -7.08 -2.55
CA THR A 35 5.57 -5.95 -2.42
C THR A 35 4.19 -6.23 -2.99
N ARG A 36 4.05 -7.26 -3.85
CA ARG A 36 2.75 -7.74 -4.35
C ARG A 36 2.11 -8.74 -3.40
N GLY A 37 2.93 -9.48 -2.64
CA GLY A 37 2.49 -10.45 -1.65
C GLY A 37 1.52 -9.85 -0.62
N ILE A 38 1.78 -8.63 -0.14
CA ILE A 38 0.86 -7.97 0.81
C ILE A 38 -0.52 -7.67 0.19
N TRP A 39 -0.61 -7.41 -1.13
CA TRP A 39 -1.90 -7.23 -1.80
C TRP A 39 -2.65 -8.55 -1.91
N PHE A 40 -1.97 -9.64 -2.29
CA PHE A 40 -2.58 -10.97 -2.35
C PHE A 40 -3.04 -11.46 -0.98
N ALA A 41 -2.20 -11.29 0.04
CA ALA A 41 -2.56 -11.59 1.42
C ALA A 41 -3.79 -10.79 1.87
N ALA A 42 -3.88 -9.50 1.50
CA ALA A 42 -5.03 -8.67 1.79
C ALA A 42 -6.29 -9.04 1.00
N ILE A 43 -6.17 -9.59 -0.21
CA ILE A 43 -7.30 -10.12 -1.00
C ILE A 43 -7.82 -11.42 -0.38
N ASN A 44 -6.92 -12.30 0.07
CA ASN A 44 -7.26 -13.60 0.66
C ASN A 44 -7.73 -13.49 2.12
N GLY A 45 -7.39 -12.38 2.80
CA GLY A 45 -7.68 -12.21 4.23
C GLY A 45 -6.64 -12.86 5.14
N GLU A 46 -5.45 -13.13 4.63
CA GLU A 46 -4.38 -13.84 5.33
C GLU A 46 -3.61 -12.91 6.26
N ILE A 47 -4.16 -12.75 7.47
CA ILE A 47 -3.65 -11.88 8.53
C ILE A 47 -2.15 -12.12 8.83
N GLU A 48 -1.75 -13.38 8.99
CA GLU A 48 -0.37 -13.74 9.36
C GLU A 48 0.61 -13.35 8.25
N GLU A 49 0.20 -13.52 6.99
CA GLU A 49 1.04 -13.18 5.85
C GLU A 49 1.19 -11.67 5.74
N VAL A 50 0.09 -10.91 5.89
CA VAL A 50 0.13 -9.45 5.96
C VAL A 50 1.09 -8.99 7.06
N GLN A 51 0.99 -9.54 8.27
CA GLN A 51 1.89 -9.19 9.38
C GLN A 51 3.35 -9.51 9.04
N LYS A 52 3.61 -10.68 8.45
CA LYS A 52 4.96 -11.08 8.01
C LYS A 52 5.55 -10.13 6.98
N TYR A 53 4.74 -9.58 6.08
CA TYR A 53 5.19 -8.56 5.13
C TYR A 53 5.51 -7.23 5.83
N LEU A 54 4.68 -6.82 6.79
CA LEU A 54 4.89 -5.60 7.58
C LEU A 54 6.13 -5.68 8.49
N ASP A 55 6.35 -6.82 9.15
CA ASP A 55 7.49 -7.08 10.03
C ASP A 55 8.83 -7.02 9.28
N LYS A 56 8.82 -7.43 8.01
CA LYS A 56 9.95 -7.31 7.08
C LYS A 56 10.19 -5.87 6.59
N LYS A 57 9.59 -4.87 7.24
CA LYS A 57 9.63 -3.44 6.92
C LYS A 57 9.10 -3.09 5.53
N SER A 58 8.14 -3.88 5.01
CA SER A 58 7.38 -3.43 3.85
C SER A 58 6.51 -2.24 4.24
N SER A 59 6.43 -1.23 3.37
CA SER A 59 5.48 -0.14 3.60
C SER A 59 4.05 -0.68 3.43
N PRO A 60 3.10 -0.38 4.34
CA PRO A 60 1.70 -0.74 4.16
C PRO A 60 1.03 0.05 3.01
N ASP A 61 1.63 1.19 2.62
CA ASP A 61 1.11 2.09 1.58
C ASP A 61 1.58 1.73 0.18
N VAL A 62 2.04 0.51 -0.03
CA VAL A 62 2.46 0.08 -1.36
C VAL A 62 1.24 0.04 -2.27
N LEU A 63 1.33 0.79 -3.37
CA LEU A 63 0.30 0.91 -4.39
C LEU A 63 0.60 0.03 -5.61
N ASP A 64 -0.42 -0.60 -6.17
CA ASP A 64 -0.33 -1.30 -7.44
C ASP A 64 -0.19 -0.35 -8.63
N SER A 65 -0.02 -0.90 -9.83
CA SER A 65 0.05 -0.11 -11.07
C SER A 65 -1.22 0.74 -11.36
N SER A 66 -2.33 0.39 -10.71
CA SER A 66 -3.62 1.06 -10.75
C SER A 66 -3.84 2.01 -9.54
N GLY A 67 -2.88 2.07 -8.60
CA GLY A 67 -2.91 2.87 -7.39
C GLY A 67 -3.64 2.24 -6.19
N TYR A 68 -3.93 0.95 -6.19
CA TYR A 68 -4.59 0.26 -5.07
C TYR A 68 -3.56 -0.15 -4.02
N SER A 69 -3.83 0.22 -2.77
CA SER A 69 -3.09 -0.30 -1.62
C SER A 69 -3.68 -1.62 -1.12
N ALA A 70 -2.94 -2.33 -0.27
CA ALA A 70 -3.46 -3.50 0.46
C ALA A 70 -4.76 -3.17 1.21
N LEU A 71 -4.88 -1.95 1.75
CA LEU A 71 -6.07 -1.50 2.46
C LEU A 71 -7.30 -1.38 1.54
N HIS A 72 -7.11 -0.98 0.28
CA HIS A 72 -8.22 -0.97 -0.69
C HIS A 72 -8.75 -2.37 -0.97
N TYR A 73 -7.86 -3.37 -1.11
CA TYR A 73 -8.25 -4.75 -1.34
C TYR A 73 -8.97 -5.31 -0.11
N ALA A 74 -8.39 -5.16 1.08
CA ALA A 74 -9.00 -5.63 2.32
C ALA A 74 -10.40 -4.99 2.53
N ALA A 75 -10.53 -3.69 2.26
CA ALA A 75 -11.79 -2.96 2.35
C ALA A 75 -12.83 -3.42 1.33
N ARG A 76 -12.41 -3.69 0.08
CA ARG A 76 -13.30 -4.19 -0.98
C ARG A 76 -13.81 -5.60 -0.68
N HIS A 77 -12.97 -6.45 -0.11
CA HIS A 77 -13.26 -7.87 0.14
C HIS A 77 -13.90 -8.15 1.50
N GLY A 78 -13.97 -7.16 2.40
CA GLY A 78 -14.63 -7.33 3.69
C GLY A 78 -13.72 -7.87 4.80
N HIS A 79 -12.39 -7.83 4.61
CA HIS A 79 -11.42 -8.38 5.55
C HIS A 79 -11.11 -7.41 6.69
N LEU A 80 -12.04 -7.28 7.63
CA LEU A 80 -11.97 -6.35 8.77
C LEU A 80 -10.68 -6.47 9.59
N ASN A 81 -10.23 -7.69 9.89
CA ASN A 81 -9.02 -7.90 10.68
C ASN A 81 -7.75 -7.48 9.92
N VAL A 82 -7.70 -7.69 8.61
CA VAL A 82 -6.60 -7.21 7.77
C VAL A 82 -6.58 -5.69 7.73
N CYS A 83 -7.74 -5.05 7.55
CA CYS A 83 -7.85 -3.58 7.61
C CYS A 83 -7.30 -3.03 8.92
N LYS A 84 -7.66 -3.62 10.08
CA LYS A 84 -7.13 -3.20 11.39
C LYS A 84 -5.61 -3.27 11.44
N ILE A 85 -5.01 -4.37 11.01
CA ILE A 85 -3.56 -4.56 11.07
C ILE A 85 -2.84 -3.56 10.17
N LEU A 86 -3.35 -3.34 8.96
CA LEU A 86 -2.79 -2.34 8.05
C LEU A 86 -2.85 -0.94 8.68
N LEU A 87 -3.98 -0.55 9.27
CA LEU A 87 -4.14 0.75 9.93
C LEU A 87 -3.21 0.91 11.14
N ILE A 88 -3.10 -0.13 11.99
CA ILE A 88 -2.17 -0.15 13.14
C ILE A 88 -0.72 -0.03 12.68
N SER A 89 -0.40 -0.62 11.52
CA SER A 89 0.93 -0.52 10.91
C SER A 89 1.21 0.83 10.25
N GLY A 90 0.27 1.77 10.28
CA GLY A 90 0.42 3.10 9.71
C GLY A 90 0.02 3.20 8.24
N ALA A 91 -0.81 2.29 7.72
CA ALA A 91 -1.43 2.46 6.41
C ALA A 91 -2.26 3.74 6.39
N ASN A 92 -2.16 4.49 5.31
CA ASN A 92 -2.95 5.69 5.10
C ASN A 92 -4.42 5.31 4.79
N PRO A 93 -5.38 5.63 5.68
CA PRO A 93 -6.80 5.36 5.46
C PRO A 93 -7.39 6.19 4.30
N ASP A 94 -6.77 7.33 4.00
CA ASP A 94 -7.17 8.28 2.96
C ASP A 94 -6.38 8.08 1.66
N SER A 95 -5.71 6.93 1.52
CA SER A 95 -4.99 6.58 0.30
C SER A 95 -5.96 6.65 -0.89
N LEU A 96 -5.63 7.46 -1.90
CA LEU A 96 -6.43 7.56 -3.11
C LEU A 96 -5.79 6.71 -4.21
N THR A 97 -6.63 5.99 -4.96
CA THR A 97 -6.18 5.33 -6.18
C THR A 97 -5.62 6.34 -7.18
N ARG A 98 -4.75 5.89 -8.09
CA ARG A 98 -4.04 6.74 -9.07
C ARG A 98 -4.99 7.55 -9.96
N ALA A 99 -6.21 7.06 -10.14
CA ALA A 99 -7.23 7.77 -10.90
C ALA A 99 -7.97 8.84 -10.07
N GLY A 100 -7.64 9.04 -8.80
CA GLY A 100 -8.39 9.88 -7.86
C GLY A 100 -9.79 9.33 -7.56
N LYS A 101 -10.06 8.05 -7.89
CA LYS A 101 -11.41 7.52 -8.09
C LYS A 101 -12.05 6.89 -6.85
N ALA A 102 -11.27 6.52 -5.85
CA ALA A 102 -11.79 5.80 -4.70
C ALA A 102 -10.75 5.79 -3.60
N SER A 103 -11.21 6.04 -2.37
CA SER A 103 -10.49 5.70 -1.14
C SER A 103 -10.90 4.29 -0.66
N PRO A 104 -10.18 3.68 0.30
CA PRO A 104 -10.58 2.43 0.93
C PRO A 104 -12.02 2.49 1.47
N LEU A 105 -12.42 3.65 1.99
CA LEU A 105 -13.77 3.90 2.47
C LEU A 105 -14.83 3.78 1.38
N HIS A 106 -14.60 4.36 0.19
CA HIS A 106 -15.49 4.19 -0.96
C HIS A 106 -15.64 2.71 -1.33
N ARG A 107 -14.54 1.95 -1.28
CA ARG A 107 -14.57 0.50 -1.57
C ARG A 107 -15.35 -0.27 -0.52
N ALA A 108 -15.15 -0.01 0.76
CA ALA A 108 -15.91 -0.62 1.84
C ALA A 108 -17.41 -0.29 1.74
N ALA A 109 -17.75 0.98 1.50
CA ALA A 109 -19.13 1.43 1.37
C ALA A 109 -19.83 0.84 0.13
N TYR A 110 -19.15 0.83 -1.03
CA TYR A 110 -19.64 0.22 -2.25
C TYR A 110 -19.92 -1.29 -2.08
N SER A 111 -19.02 -2.00 -1.39
CA SER A 111 -19.21 -3.42 -1.07
C SER A 111 -20.23 -3.67 0.06
N GLY A 112 -20.71 -2.63 0.75
CA GLY A 112 -21.65 -2.74 1.87
C GLY A 112 -21.02 -3.17 3.20
N HIS A 113 -19.70 -3.13 3.32
CA HIS A 113 -18.95 -3.51 4.52
C HIS A 113 -18.93 -2.40 5.56
N SER A 114 -20.08 -2.17 6.17
CA SER A 114 -20.30 -1.11 7.16
C SER A 114 -19.36 -1.18 8.36
N ASP A 115 -18.93 -2.38 8.76
CA ASP A 115 -17.99 -2.53 9.88
C ASP A 115 -16.59 -2.01 9.53
N ILE A 116 -16.15 -2.16 8.28
CA ILE A 116 -14.87 -1.60 7.82
C ILE A 116 -14.95 -0.09 7.72
N VAL A 117 -16.09 0.46 7.27
CA VAL A 117 -16.33 1.90 7.25
C VAL A 117 -16.17 2.49 8.65
N LYS A 118 -16.75 1.85 9.68
CA LYS A 118 -16.61 2.27 11.07
C LYS A 118 -15.15 2.26 11.52
N ILE A 119 -14.40 1.19 11.25
CA ILE A 119 -13.00 1.10 11.68
C ILE A 119 -12.11 2.11 10.98
N LEU A 120 -12.32 2.34 9.68
CA LEU A 120 -11.62 3.39 8.95
C LEU A 120 -11.90 4.76 9.60
N ALA A 121 -13.16 5.06 9.91
CA ALA A 121 -13.53 6.30 10.60
C ALA A 121 -12.89 6.42 11.99
N GLU A 122 -12.85 5.34 12.76
CA GLU A 122 -12.19 5.28 14.07
C GLU A 122 -10.68 5.55 13.98
N HIS A 123 -10.05 5.17 12.88
CA HIS A 123 -8.62 5.40 12.61
C HIS A 123 -8.38 6.72 11.84
N GLY A 124 -9.36 7.62 11.79
CA GLY A 124 -9.20 8.96 11.24
C GLY A 124 -9.38 9.08 9.73
N ALA A 125 -10.00 8.10 9.07
CA ALA A 125 -10.36 8.23 7.66
C ALA A 125 -11.33 9.39 7.44
N GLN A 126 -11.07 10.20 6.43
CA GLN A 126 -11.93 11.26 5.98
C GLN A 126 -13.16 10.69 5.28
N LEU A 127 -14.33 10.85 5.93
CA LEU A 127 -15.62 10.41 5.41
C LEU A 127 -16.17 11.32 4.31
N ASP A 128 -15.66 12.55 4.25
CA ASP A 128 -15.98 13.61 3.30
C ASP A 128 -15.10 13.57 2.04
N LEU A 129 -14.20 12.59 1.93
CA LEU A 129 -13.50 12.34 0.68
C LEU A 129 -14.51 12.10 -0.43
N VAL A 130 -14.35 12.87 -1.51
CA VAL A 130 -15.11 12.72 -2.73
C VAL A 130 -14.27 12.00 -3.79
N ASP A 131 -14.93 11.15 -4.57
CA ASP A 131 -14.34 10.59 -5.77
C ASP A 131 -14.30 11.63 -6.92
N ILE A 132 -13.85 11.19 -8.09
CA ILE A 132 -13.80 12.05 -9.30
C ILE A 132 -15.17 12.57 -9.75
N ASP A 133 -16.24 11.89 -9.34
CA ASP A 133 -17.61 12.23 -9.71
C ASP A 133 -18.23 13.15 -8.64
N GLY A 134 -17.44 13.58 -7.64
CA GLY A 134 -17.88 14.43 -6.54
C GLY A 134 -18.73 13.69 -5.51
N GLN A 135 -18.76 12.35 -5.55
CA GLN A 135 -19.56 11.53 -4.64
C GLN A 135 -18.74 11.17 -3.41
N THR A 136 -19.32 11.35 -2.24
CA THR A 136 -18.72 10.84 -1.00
C THR A 136 -18.94 9.34 -0.88
N ALA A 137 -18.09 8.63 -0.17
CA ALA A 137 -18.25 7.19 0.09
C ALA A 137 -19.62 6.79 0.68
N LEU A 138 -20.28 7.70 1.41
CA LEU A 138 -21.60 7.49 2.03
C LEU A 138 -22.80 7.92 1.17
N HIS A 139 -22.59 8.47 -0.03
CA HIS A 139 -23.69 8.80 -0.93
C HIS A 139 -24.27 7.50 -1.50
N LYS A 140 -25.53 7.22 -1.19
CA LYS A 140 -26.28 6.05 -1.65
C LYS A 140 -27.63 6.47 -2.22
#